data_AF-I1WZN9-F1
#
_entry.id   AF-I1WZN9-F1
#
_cell.length_a   1.000
_cell.length_b   1.000
_cell.length_c   1.000
_cell.angle_alpha   90.00
_cell.angle_beta   90.00
_cell.angle_gamma   90.00
#
_symmetry.space_group_name_H-M   'P 1'
#
loop_
_entity.id
_entity.type
_entity.pdbx_description
1 polymer ?
#
loop_
_entity_poly.entity_id
_entity_poly.type
_entity_poly.pdbx_seq_one_letter_code
_entity_poly.pdbx_strand_id
1 'polypeptide(L)'
;MSKRKAPQETLNGGITDMLTELANFEKNVSQAIHKYNAYRKAASVIAKYPHKIKSGAEAKKLPGVGTKIAEKIDEFLATGKLRKLEKIRQDDTSSSINFLTRVSGIGPSAARKFVDEGIKTLEDLRKNEDKLNHHQRIGLKYFGDFEKRIPREEMLQMQDIVLNEVKKVDSEYIATVCGSFRRGAESSGDMDVLLTHPSFTSESTKQELQENPCQWIVKKTSLITSSGNTGNPRTGAN
;
A
#
# COMPACT_ATOMS: atom_id res chain seq x y z
N MET A 1 0.16 4.44 0.97
CA MET A 1 -1.25 3.96 1.14
C MET A 1 -1.21 2.46 1.40
N SER A 2 -1.59 2.04 2.61
CA SER A 2 -1.47 0.67 3.10
C SER A 2 -2.24 -0.34 2.24
N LYS A 3 -1.51 -1.25 1.58
CA LYS A 3 -2.01 -2.36 0.76
C LYS A 3 -2.31 -3.64 1.57
N ARG A 4 -2.14 -3.64 2.89
CA ARG A 4 -2.05 -4.88 3.69
C ARG A 4 -3.29 -5.11 4.57
N LYS A 5 -3.68 -6.38 4.70
CA LYS A 5 -4.89 -6.83 5.41
C LYS A 5 -4.54 -7.06 6.89
N ALA A 6 -5.26 -6.41 7.80
CA ALA A 6 -5.35 -6.82 9.20
C ALA A 6 -6.75 -7.43 9.38
N PRO A 7 -6.92 -8.60 10.00
CA PRO A 7 -8.23 -9.10 10.38
C PRO A 7 -8.65 -8.37 11.66
N GLN A 8 -9.17 -7.16 11.50
CA GLN A 8 -10.04 -6.59 12.52
C GLN A 8 -11.45 -6.97 12.07
N GLU A 9 -12.09 -7.92 12.76
CA GLU A 9 -13.50 -8.24 12.54
C GLU A 9 -14.32 -7.00 12.88
N THR A 10 -14.54 -6.18 11.87
CA THR A 10 -15.40 -5.00 11.96
C THR A 10 -16.83 -5.44 11.69
N LEU A 11 -17.80 -4.71 12.24
CA LEU A 11 -19.24 -4.96 12.04
C LEU A 11 -19.65 -5.09 10.57
N ASN A 12 -18.89 -4.45 9.67
CA ASN A 12 -19.12 -4.43 8.23
C ASN A 12 -17.95 -5.07 7.43
N GLY A 13 -17.15 -5.93 8.06
CA GLY A 13 -15.90 -6.48 7.52
C GLY A 13 -16.07 -7.11 6.13
N GLY A 14 -17.11 -7.93 5.95
CA GLY A 14 -17.41 -8.56 4.67
C GLY A 14 -17.66 -7.55 3.53
N ILE A 15 -18.39 -6.47 3.81
CA ILE A 15 -18.65 -5.40 2.82
C ILE A 15 -17.34 -4.66 2.50
N THR A 16 -16.55 -4.34 3.52
CA THR A 16 -15.28 -3.62 3.33
C THR A 16 -14.26 -4.43 2.56
N ASP A 17 -14.22 -5.74 2.79
CA ASP A 17 -13.36 -6.68 2.09
C ASP A 17 -13.77 -6.80 0.62
N MET A 18 -15.06 -7.02 0.36
CA MET A 18 -15.62 -7.09 -0.99
C MET A 18 -15.32 -5.80 -1.80
N LEU A 19 -15.56 -4.63 -1.21
CA LEU A 19 -15.28 -3.35 -1.88
C LEU A 19 -13.78 -3.12 -2.09
N THR A 20 -12.94 -3.54 -1.14
CA THR A 20 -11.48 -3.41 -1.26
C THR A 20 -10.93 -4.33 -2.35
N GLU A 21 -11.41 -5.57 -2.43
CA GLU A 21 -11.04 -6.52 -3.49
C GLU A 21 -11.45 -5.98 -4.86
N LEU A 22 -12.69 -5.50 -4.99
CA LEU A 22 -13.17 -4.90 -6.24
C LEU A 22 -12.36 -3.66 -6.62
N ALA A 23 -11.99 -2.82 -5.65
CA ALA A 23 -11.12 -1.68 -5.91
C ALA A 23 -9.77 -2.13 -6.49
N ASN A 24 -9.13 -3.11 -5.86
CA ASN A 24 -7.83 -3.62 -6.29
C ASN A 24 -7.90 -4.17 -7.72
N PHE A 25 -8.94 -4.92 -8.05
CA PHE A 25 -9.16 -5.38 -9.42
C PHE A 25 -9.28 -4.21 -10.41
N GLU A 26 -10.10 -3.21 -10.11
CA GLU A 26 -10.31 -2.07 -11.02
C GLU A 26 -9.02 -1.29 -11.24
N LYS A 27 -8.13 -1.22 -10.23
CA LYS A 27 -6.81 -0.63 -10.36
C LYS A 27 -5.84 -1.51 -11.15
N ASN A 28 -5.76 -2.79 -10.82
CA ASN A 28 -4.69 -3.67 -11.27
C ASN A 28 -4.97 -4.30 -12.63
N VAL A 29 -6.23 -4.58 -12.93
CA VAL A 29 -6.64 -5.23 -14.18
C VAL A 29 -7.25 -4.21 -15.13
N SER A 30 -8.30 -3.50 -14.70
CA SER A 30 -8.99 -2.53 -15.56
C SER A 30 -8.29 -1.17 -15.66
N GLN A 31 -7.27 -0.91 -14.82
CA GLN A 31 -6.55 0.37 -14.72
C GLN A 31 -7.46 1.60 -14.52
N ALA A 32 -8.67 1.40 -13.99
CA ALA A 32 -9.68 2.41 -13.73
C ALA A 32 -9.49 3.06 -12.35
N ILE A 33 -8.53 3.99 -12.26
CA ILE A 33 -8.15 4.66 -11.00
C ILE A 33 -9.33 5.38 -10.32
N HIS A 34 -10.23 5.98 -11.10
CA HIS A 34 -11.42 6.67 -10.57
C HIS A 34 -12.36 5.70 -9.83
N LYS A 35 -12.55 4.48 -10.35
CA LYS A 35 -13.35 3.42 -9.70
C LYS A 35 -12.65 2.89 -8.45
N TYR A 36 -11.34 2.66 -8.54
CA TYR A 36 -10.53 2.30 -7.37
C TYR A 36 -10.72 3.29 -6.22
N ASN A 37 -10.60 4.59 -6.51
CA ASN A 37 -10.76 5.64 -5.50
C ASN A 37 -12.18 5.65 -4.90
N ALA A 38 -13.21 5.48 -5.74
CA ALA A 38 -14.59 5.42 -5.29
C ALA A 38 -14.84 4.24 -4.32
N TYR A 39 -14.44 3.03 -4.70
CA TYR A 39 -14.61 1.84 -3.87
C TYR A 39 -13.77 1.91 -2.58
N ARG A 40 -12.55 2.44 -2.63
CA ARG A 40 -11.71 2.65 -1.43
C ARG A 40 -12.31 3.67 -0.48
N LYS A 41 -12.87 4.77 -1.01
CA LYS A 41 -13.56 5.76 -0.19
C LYS A 41 -14.78 5.15 0.50
N ALA A 42 -15.61 4.42 -0.24
CA ALA A 42 -16.75 3.71 0.32
C ALA A 42 -16.33 2.70 1.41
N ALA A 43 -15.35 1.84 1.12
CA ALA A 43 -14.84 0.87 2.10
C ALA A 43 -14.30 1.55 3.37
N SER A 44 -13.56 2.65 3.23
CA SER A 44 -13.02 3.39 4.38
C SER A 44 -14.11 4.04 5.24
N VAL A 45 -15.22 4.48 4.65
CA VAL A 45 -16.34 5.09 5.39
C VAL A 45 -17.14 4.00 6.10
N ILE A 46 -17.42 2.90 5.41
CA ILE A 46 -18.15 1.75 5.95
C ILE A 46 -17.37 1.08 7.10
N ALA A 47 -16.04 0.98 6.99
CA ALA A 47 -15.19 0.42 8.05
C ALA A 47 -15.27 1.19 9.37
N LYS A 48 -15.55 2.50 9.31
CA LYS A 48 -15.67 3.39 10.48
C LYS A 48 -17.11 3.55 10.96
N TYR A 49 -18.08 3.01 10.23
CA TYR A 49 -19.48 3.15 10.58
C TYR A 49 -19.79 2.28 11.82
N PRO A 50 -20.35 2.87 12.89
CA PRO A 50 -20.48 2.19 14.20
C PRO A 50 -21.57 1.12 14.25
N HIS A 51 -22.38 0.98 13.19
CA HIS A 51 -23.48 0.03 13.14
C HIS A 51 -23.32 -0.93 11.96
N LYS A 52 -23.98 -2.09 12.04
CA LYS A 52 -24.04 -3.04 10.93
C LYS A 52 -24.99 -2.51 9.85
N ILE A 53 -24.49 -2.37 8.63
CA ILE A 53 -25.27 -1.96 7.46
C ILE A 53 -26.19 -3.10 7.06
N LYS A 54 -27.48 -2.81 6.94
CA LYS A 54 -28.52 -3.79 6.59
C LYS A 54 -29.01 -3.70 5.15
N SER A 55 -28.74 -2.59 4.46
CA SER A 55 -29.11 -2.41 3.07
C SER A 55 -28.21 -1.40 2.35
N GLY A 56 -28.20 -1.47 1.02
CA GLY A 56 -27.58 -0.47 0.16
C GLY A 56 -28.23 0.90 0.30
N ALA A 57 -29.53 0.97 0.58
CA ALA A 57 -30.22 2.23 0.88
C ALA A 57 -29.67 2.90 2.15
N GLU A 58 -29.38 2.13 3.20
CA GLU A 58 -28.67 2.63 4.39
C GLU A 58 -27.25 3.08 4.03
N ALA A 59 -26.51 2.23 3.31
CA ALA A 59 -25.14 2.55 2.89
C ALA A 59 -25.05 3.83 2.06
N LYS A 60 -26.03 4.08 1.17
CA LYS A 60 -26.08 5.25 0.28
C LYS A 60 -26.18 6.59 1.03
N LYS A 61 -26.65 6.58 2.28
CA LYS A 61 -26.65 7.78 3.15
C LYS A 61 -25.23 8.18 3.57
N LEU A 62 -24.26 7.27 3.48
CA LEU A 62 -22.89 7.52 3.85
C LEU A 62 -22.13 8.28 2.75
N PRO A 63 -21.27 9.24 3.12
CA PRO A 63 -20.53 10.03 2.15
C PRO A 63 -19.60 9.15 1.31
N GLY A 64 -19.67 9.27 -0.02
CA GLY A 64 -18.86 8.48 -0.95
C GLY A 64 -19.46 7.14 -1.36
N VAL A 65 -20.65 6.77 -0.87
CA VAL A 65 -21.41 5.61 -1.35
C VAL A 65 -22.46 6.06 -2.37
N GLY A 66 -22.17 5.86 -3.66
CA GLY A 66 -23.12 6.15 -4.74
C GLY A 66 -24.10 5.00 -5.01
N THR A 67 -25.11 5.25 -5.84
CA THR A 67 -26.14 4.25 -6.21
C THR A 67 -25.55 2.92 -6.67
N LYS A 68 -24.56 2.93 -7.58
CA LYS A 68 -23.92 1.70 -8.08
C LYS A 68 -23.12 0.92 -7.02
N ILE A 69 -22.70 1.57 -5.94
CA ILE A 69 -22.02 0.91 -4.82
C ILE A 69 -23.07 0.33 -3.87
N ALA A 70 -24.12 1.08 -3.59
CA ALA A 70 -25.28 0.61 -2.81
C ALA A 70 -25.89 -0.66 -3.40
N GLU A 71 -26.13 -0.71 -4.72
CA GLU A 71 -26.64 -1.91 -5.41
C GLU A 71 -25.74 -3.15 -5.21
N LYS A 72 -24.40 -2.96 -5.20
CA LYS A 72 -23.45 -4.06 -4.96
C LYS A 72 -23.45 -4.52 -3.52
N ILE A 73 -23.70 -3.59 -2.59
CA ILE A 73 -23.86 -3.91 -1.17
C ILE A 73 -25.14 -4.73 -0.99
N ASP A 74 -26.25 -4.35 -1.61
CA ASP A 74 -27.49 -5.15 -1.58
C ASP A 74 -27.29 -6.55 -2.16
N GLU A 75 -26.63 -6.67 -3.32
CA GLU A 75 -26.31 -7.97 -3.92
C GLU A 75 -25.46 -8.84 -2.97
N PHE A 76 -24.44 -8.25 -2.35
CA PHE A 76 -23.56 -8.93 -1.41
C PHE A 76 -24.29 -9.32 -0.12
N LEU A 77 -25.16 -8.47 0.42
CA LEU A 77 -25.95 -8.78 1.61
C LEU A 77 -26.97 -9.89 1.35
N ALA A 78 -27.56 -9.94 0.16
CA ALA A 78 -28.54 -10.96 -0.21
C ALA A 78 -27.89 -12.33 -0.50
N THR A 79 -26.71 -12.36 -1.11
CA THR A 79 -26.11 -13.60 -1.64
C THR A 79 -24.82 -14.03 -0.96
N GLY A 80 -24.23 -13.16 -0.13
CA GLY A 80 -22.87 -13.31 0.40
C GLY A 80 -21.75 -13.15 -0.64
N LYS A 81 -22.10 -12.84 -1.90
CA LYS A 81 -21.18 -12.81 -3.03
C LYS A 81 -21.47 -11.62 -3.93
N LEU A 82 -20.50 -11.26 -4.78
CA LEU A 82 -20.69 -10.26 -5.83
C LEU A 82 -20.41 -10.94 -7.16
N ARG A 83 -21.40 -11.06 -8.04
CA ARG A 83 -21.30 -11.76 -9.35
C ARG A 83 -20.12 -11.25 -10.18
N LYS A 84 -19.86 -9.95 -10.13
CA LYS A 84 -18.71 -9.35 -10.82
C LYS A 84 -17.38 -9.91 -10.29
N LEU A 85 -17.20 -10.01 -8.97
CA LEU A 85 -15.99 -10.59 -8.38
C LEU A 85 -15.88 -12.09 -8.69
N GLU A 86 -16.99 -12.82 -8.66
CA GLU A 86 -16.95 -14.26 -9.00
C GLU A 86 -16.48 -14.48 -10.45
N LYS A 87 -16.95 -13.68 -11.41
CA LYS A 87 -16.47 -13.74 -12.80
C LYS A 87 -14.98 -13.40 -12.91
N ILE A 88 -14.52 -12.41 -12.16
CA ILE A 88 -13.11 -12.01 -12.12
C ILE A 88 -12.24 -13.14 -11.56
N ARG A 89 -12.68 -13.79 -10.48
CA ARG A 89 -11.97 -14.90 -9.84
C ARG A 89 -11.89 -16.14 -10.75
N GLN A 90 -12.84 -16.30 -11.67
CA GLN A 90 -12.83 -17.36 -12.68
C GLN A 90 -11.91 -17.04 -13.86
N ASP A 91 -11.58 -15.76 -14.10
CA ASP A 91 -10.60 -15.38 -15.10
C ASP A 91 -9.17 -15.51 -14.54
N ASP A 92 -8.49 -16.55 -15.00
CA ASP A 92 -7.11 -16.88 -14.61
C ASP A 92 -6.13 -15.73 -14.89
N THR A 93 -6.33 -15.00 -15.99
CA THR A 93 -5.48 -13.87 -16.38
C THR A 93 -5.60 -12.73 -15.37
N SER A 94 -6.84 -12.31 -15.11
CA SER A 94 -7.16 -11.27 -14.12
C SER A 94 -6.66 -11.60 -12.72
N SER A 95 -6.87 -12.85 -12.30
CA SER A 95 -6.47 -13.34 -10.98
C SER A 95 -4.95 -13.35 -10.84
N SER A 96 -4.23 -13.82 -11.86
CA SER A 96 -2.76 -13.81 -11.91
C SER A 96 -2.19 -12.39 -11.89
N ILE A 97 -2.73 -11.46 -12.70
CA ILE A 97 -2.31 -10.05 -12.67
C ILE A 97 -2.47 -9.47 -11.27
N ASN A 98 -3.65 -9.63 -10.67
CA ASN A 98 -3.91 -9.08 -9.34
C ASN A 98 -3.00 -9.72 -8.28
N PHE A 99 -2.75 -11.02 -8.37
CA PHE A 99 -1.84 -11.74 -7.48
C PHE A 99 -0.41 -11.23 -7.56
N LEU A 100 0.17 -11.14 -8.76
CA LEU A 100 1.57 -10.70 -8.95
C LEU A 100 1.80 -9.26 -8.48
N THR A 101 0.79 -8.38 -8.56
CA THR A 101 0.91 -7.00 -8.03
C THR A 101 1.02 -6.89 -6.50
N ARG A 102 0.85 -8.01 -5.78
CA ARG A 102 1.14 -8.09 -4.34
C ARG A 102 2.65 -8.09 -4.07
N VAL A 103 3.45 -8.62 -4.99
CA VAL A 103 4.92 -8.58 -4.88
C VAL A 103 5.40 -7.13 -4.98
N SER A 104 6.16 -6.68 -3.98
CA SER A 104 6.69 -5.32 -3.97
C SER A 104 7.55 -5.07 -5.23
N GLY A 105 7.38 -3.90 -5.85
CA GLY A 105 8.03 -3.57 -7.13
C GLY A 105 7.33 -4.10 -8.39
N ILE A 106 6.31 -4.96 -8.27
CA ILE A 106 5.48 -5.38 -9.42
C ILE A 106 4.20 -4.53 -9.48
N GLY A 107 4.12 -3.67 -10.49
CA GLY A 107 2.92 -2.90 -10.82
C GLY A 107 2.04 -3.58 -11.88
N PRO A 108 0.85 -3.03 -12.17
CA PRO A 108 -0.10 -3.62 -13.13
C PRO A 108 0.49 -3.92 -14.52
N SER A 109 1.31 -3.02 -15.04
CA SER A 109 1.97 -3.20 -16.35
C SER A 109 2.98 -4.34 -16.35
N ALA A 110 3.82 -4.42 -15.31
CA ALA A 110 4.79 -5.52 -15.18
C ALA A 110 4.08 -6.87 -14.95
N ALA A 111 3.04 -6.88 -14.11
CA ALA A 111 2.23 -8.07 -13.87
C ALA A 111 1.58 -8.60 -15.16
N ARG A 112 1.01 -7.72 -15.99
CA ARG A 112 0.46 -8.12 -17.30
C ARG A 112 1.52 -8.73 -18.20
N LYS A 113 2.68 -8.07 -18.34
CA LYS A 113 3.81 -8.59 -19.12
C LYS A 113 4.22 -9.99 -18.65
N PHE A 114 4.34 -10.22 -17.35
CA PHE A 114 4.68 -11.53 -16.81
C PHE A 114 3.61 -12.58 -17.14
N VAL A 115 2.33 -12.25 -17.00
CA VAL A 115 1.24 -13.18 -17.33
C VAL A 115 1.20 -13.51 -18.82
N ASP A 116 1.46 -12.54 -19.70
CA ASP A 116 1.56 -12.74 -21.15
C ASP A 116 2.74 -13.67 -21.51
N GLU A 117 3.80 -13.66 -20.68
CA GLU A 117 4.95 -14.58 -20.78
C GLU A 117 4.72 -15.92 -20.05
N GLY A 118 3.51 -16.17 -19.54
CA GLY A 118 3.14 -17.41 -18.83
C GLY A 118 3.56 -17.48 -17.36
N ILE A 119 4.11 -16.40 -16.79
CA ILE A 119 4.49 -16.31 -15.37
C ILE A 119 3.26 -15.89 -14.57
N LYS A 120 2.70 -16.82 -13.78
CA LYS A 120 1.42 -16.59 -13.06
C LYS A 120 1.53 -16.78 -11.55
N THR A 121 2.57 -17.48 -11.08
CA THR A 121 2.77 -17.83 -9.67
C THR A 121 4.06 -17.24 -9.08
N LEU A 122 4.24 -17.35 -7.75
CA LEU A 122 5.50 -16.99 -7.10
C LEU A 122 6.63 -17.93 -7.52
N GLU A 123 6.32 -19.20 -7.71
CA GLU A 123 7.25 -20.22 -8.18
C GLU A 123 7.74 -19.89 -9.59
N ASP A 124 6.87 -19.43 -10.48
CA ASP A 124 7.26 -18.99 -11.82
C ASP A 124 8.18 -17.76 -11.74
N LEU A 125 7.89 -16.80 -10.87
CA LEU A 125 8.76 -15.64 -10.64
C LEU A 125 10.15 -16.08 -10.13
N ARG A 126 10.22 -17.03 -9.19
CA ARG A 126 11.49 -17.58 -8.68
C ARG A 126 12.29 -18.32 -9.75
N LYS A 127 11.62 -18.99 -10.69
CA LYS A 127 12.26 -19.66 -11.83
C LYS A 127 12.77 -18.68 -12.90
N ASN A 128 12.26 -17.45 -12.91
CA ASN A 128 12.57 -16.41 -13.90
C ASN A 128 13.14 -15.14 -13.22
N GLU A 129 13.97 -15.30 -12.19
CA GLU A 129 14.53 -14.16 -11.43
C GLU A 129 15.41 -13.23 -12.29
N ASP A 130 15.98 -13.74 -13.37
CA ASP A 130 16.74 -12.98 -14.36
C ASP A 130 15.89 -11.87 -15.00
N LYS A 131 14.59 -12.09 -15.17
CA LYS A 131 13.63 -11.11 -15.72
C LYS A 131 13.21 -10.03 -14.72
N LEU A 132 13.50 -10.21 -13.43
CA LEU A 132 13.13 -9.28 -12.37
C LEU A 132 14.20 -8.20 -12.21
N ASN A 133 13.77 -6.96 -12.01
CA ASN A 133 14.69 -5.90 -11.59
C ASN A 133 15.09 -6.06 -10.11
N HIS A 134 16.09 -5.30 -9.67
CA HIS A 134 16.61 -5.37 -8.31
C HIS A 134 15.51 -5.24 -7.22
N HIS A 135 14.60 -4.28 -7.36
CA HIS A 135 13.51 -4.07 -6.40
C HIS A 135 12.49 -5.22 -6.39
N GLN A 136 12.17 -5.78 -7.55
CA GLN A 136 11.27 -6.92 -7.68
C GLN A 136 11.85 -8.19 -7.06
N ARG A 137 13.17 -8.42 -7.20
CA ARG A 137 13.85 -9.54 -6.53
C ARG A 137 13.78 -9.42 -5.01
N ILE A 138 14.00 -8.22 -4.46
CA ILE A 138 13.80 -7.96 -3.02
C ILE A 138 12.34 -8.22 -2.62
N GLY A 139 11.39 -7.71 -3.42
CA GLY A 139 9.96 -7.90 -3.19
C GLY A 139 9.54 -9.36 -3.19
N LEU A 140 10.12 -10.18 -4.07
CA LEU A 140 9.89 -11.62 -4.14
C LEU A 140 10.53 -12.35 -2.96
N LYS A 141 11.79 -12.03 -2.65
CA LYS A 141 12.55 -12.65 -1.55
C LYS A 141 11.83 -12.49 -0.21
N TYR A 142 11.31 -11.31 0.09
CA TYR A 142 10.64 -11.00 1.36
C TYR A 142 9.12 -10.94 1.25
N PHE A 143 8.54 -11.57 0.22
CA PHE A 143 7.10 -11.52 -0.04
C PHE A 143 6.26 -11.86 1.21
N GLY A 144 6.59 -12.96 1.89
CA GLY A 144 5.86 -13.40 3.08
C GLY A 144 5.90 -12.39 4.24
N ASP A 145 7.03 -11.72 4.45
CA ASP A 145 7.18 -10.73 5.51
C ASP A 145 6.51 -9.40 5.13
N PHE A 146 6.59 -9.01 3.85
CA PHE A 146 5.88 -7.84 3.33
C PHE A 146 4.37 -7.99 3.31
N GLU A 147 3.83 -9.20 3.37
CA GLU A 147 2.38 -9.42 3.54
C GLU A 147 1.92 -9.17 4.98
N LYS A 148 2.82 -9.27 5.97
CA LYS A 148 2.49 -9.05 7.37
C LYS A 148 2.31 -7.57 7.68
N ARG A 149 1.45 -7.30 8.67
CA ARG A 149 1.31 -6.00 9.33
C ARG A 149 2.39 -5.88 10.39
N ILE A 150 2.95 -4.68 10.54
CA ILE A 150 3.92 -4.35 11.58
C ILE A 150 3.13 -3.81 12.78
N PRO A 151 3.10 -4.50 13.93
CA PRO A 151 2.44 -4.01 15.14
C PRO A 151 3.03 -2.68 15.62
N ARG A 152 2.23 -1.87 16.32
CA ARG A 152 2.67 -0.57 16.81
C ARG A 152 3.88 -0.65 17.74
N GLU A 153 3.98 -1.69 18.56
CA GLU A 153 5.13 -1.93 19.43
C GLU A 153 6.43 -2.14 18.64
N GLU A 154 6.39 -2.98 17.61
CA GLU A 154 7.52 -3.17 16.69
C GLU A 154 7.89 -1.86 15.97
N MET A 155 6.90 -1.06 15.57
CA MET A 155 7.14 0.27 14.99
C MET A 155 7.82 1.24 15.95
N LEU A 156 7.57 1.16 17.26
CA LEU A 156 8.27 1.97 18.26
C LEU A 156 9.75 1.55 18.36
N GLN A 157 10.02 0.25 18.38
CA GLN A 157 11.40 -0.26 18.39
C GLN A 157 12.18 0.14 17.14
N MET A 158 11.56 0.00 15.96
CA MET A 158 12.12 0.46 14.70
C MET A 158 12.36 1.98 14.68
N GLN A 159 11.48 2.77 15.29
CA GLN A 159 11.64 4.22 15.41
C GLN A 159 12.91 4.53 16.20
N ASP A 160 13.09 3.90 17.36
CA ASP A 160 14.25 4.14 18.21
C ASP A 160 15.56 3.79 17.50
N ILE A 161 15.59 2.68 16.76
CA ILE A 161 16.73 2.30 15.91
C ILE A 161 17.03 3.41 14.90
N VAL A 162 16.04 3.82 14.11
CA VAL A 162 16.23 4.83 13.06
C VAL A 162 16.67 6.17 13.65
N LEU A 163 16.02 6.66 14.70
CA LEU A 163 16.34 7.95 15.31
C LEU A 163 17.72 7.96 15.96
N ASN A 164 18.14 6.86 16.58
CA ASN A 164 19.48 6.74 17.16
C ASN A 164 20.56 6.72 16.09
N GLU A 165 20.31 6.04 14.96
CA GLU A 165 21.23 6.06 13.83
C GLU A 165 21.30 7.45 13.20
N VAL A 166 20.18 8.14 12.95
CA VAL A 166 20.15 9.51 12.40
C VAL A 166 21.05 10.46 13.21
N LYS A 167 20.96 10.41 14.55
CA LYS A 167 21.76 11.26 15.45
C LYS A 167 23.27 11.03 15.34
N LYS A 168 23.72 9.86 14.92
CA LYS A 168 25.15 9.55 14.73
C LYS A 168 25.70 10.12 13.42
N VAL A 169 24.83 10.42 12.45
CA VAL A 169 25.22 11.09 11.20
C VAL A 169 25.47 12.56 11.49
N ASP A 170 24.46 13.23 12.06
CA ASP A 170 24.53 14.61 12.49
C ASP A 170 23.46 14.82 13.58
N SER A 171 23.83 15.48 14.68
CA SER A 171 22.91 15.83 15.76
C SER A 171 21.86 16.86 15.34
N GLU A 172 22.09 17.63 14.28
CA GLU A 172 21.15 18.64 13.77
C GLU A 172 20.09 18.05 12.82
N TYR A 173 20.23 16.79 12.39
CA TYR A 173 19.17 16.13 11.63
C TYR A 173 17.90 15.94 12.48
N ILE A 174 16.76 16.33 11.89
CA ILE A 174 15.43 16.13 12.46
C ILE A 174 14.75 15.00 11.69
N ALA A 175 14.52 13.88 12.37
CA ALA A 175 13.78 12.74 11.83
C ALA A 175 12.44 12.56 12.54
N THR A 176 11.38 12.25 11.78
CA THR A 176 10.03 12.04 12.32
C THR A 176 9.35 10.87 11.61
N VAL A 177 8.92 9.87 12.38
CA VAL A 177 8.08 8.80 11.86
C VAL A 177 6.68 9.35 11.54
N CYS A 178 6.24 9.11 10.31
CA CYS A 178 5.05 9.68 9.70
C CYS A 178 4.01 8.58 9.41
N GLY A 179 3.32 8.67 8.27
CA GLY A 179 2.46 7.59 7.80
C GLY A 179 1.24 7.31 8.68
N SER A 180 0.75 6.06 8.63
CA SER A 180 -0.34 5.58 9.50
C SER A 180 0.04 5.57 10.97
N PHE A 181 1.32 5.35 11.27
CA PHE A 181 1.84 5.35 12.63
C PHE A 181 1.59 6.68 13.35
N ARG A 182 1.95 7.81 12.71
CA ARG A 182 1.68 9.16 13.21
C ARG A 182 0.19 9.47 13.37
N ARG A 183 -0.67 8.82 12.59
CA ARG A 183 -2.14 8.94 12.69
C ARG A 183 -2.77 8.02 13.75
N GLY A 184 -1.97 7.32 14.54
CA GLY A 184 -2.45 6.47 15.64
C GLY A 184 -2.86 5.06 15.23
N ALA A 185 -2.40 4.53 14.09
CA ALA A 185 -2.73 3.15 13.73
C ALA A 185 -2.07 2.13 14.68
N GLU A 186 -2.84 1.10 15.06
CA GLU A 186 -2.38 -0.05 15.87
C GLU A 186 -1.40 -0.97 15.14
N SER A 187 -1.42 -0.93 13.80
CA SER A 187 -0.43 -1.58 12.96
C SER A 187 -0.20 -0.78 11.69
N SER A 188 0.96 -0.93 11.07
CA SER A 188 1.34 -0.28 9.81
C SER A 188 1.78 -1.30 8.76
N GLY A 189 1.85 -0.88 7.50
CA GLY A 189 2.45 -1.71 6.44
C GLY A 189 3.92 -1.36 6.28
N ASP A 190 4.23 -0.11 6.45
CA ASP A 190 5.55 0.44 6.26
C ASP A 190 5.81 1.48 7.35
N MET A 191 7.08 1.74 7.57
CA MET A 191 7.52 2.89 8.33
C MET A 191 7.91 4.00 7.37
N ASP A 192 7.10 5.06 7.36
CA ASP A 192 7.42 6.30 6.67
C ASP A 192 8.25 7.18 7.61
N VAL A 193 9.45 7.61 7.21
CA VAL A 193 10.27 8.54 7.99
C VAL A 193 10.54 9.78 7.15
N LEU A 194 10.22 10.94 7.70
CA LEU A 194 10.61 12.24 7.14
C LEU A 194 11.92 12.68 7.80
N LEU A 195 12.89 13.07 6.99
CA LEU A 195 14.19 13.57 7.44
C LEU A 195 14.39 14.99 6.89
N THR A 196 14.85 15.91 7.74
CA THR A 196 15.20 17.29 7.36
C THR A 196 16.41 17.76 8.17
N HIS A 197 17.05 18.83 7.70
CA HIS A 197 18.21 19.45 8.33
C HIS A 197 18.07 20.97 8.25
N PRO A 198 18.42 21.75 9.30
CA PRO A 198 18.31 23.21 9.27
C PRO A 198 19.04 23.89 8.11
N SER A 199 20.16 23.32 7.67
CA SER A 199 20.92 23.82 6.51
C SER A 199 20.29 23.46 5.16
N PHE A 200 19.29 22.57 5.11
CA PHE A 200 18.62 22.19 3.88
C PHE A 200 17.50 23.18 3.56
N THR A 201 17.76 24.09 2.64
CA THR A 201 16.80 25.10 2.18
C THR A 201 16.28 24.75 0.79
N SER A 202 15.27 25.48 0.31
CA SER A 202 14.78 25.34 -1.08
C SER A 202 15.81 25.74 -2.13
N GLU A 203 16.88 26.44 -1.73
CA GLU A 203 17.98 26.88 -2.59
C GLU A 203 19.15 25.87 -2.60
N SER A 204 19.21 24.97 -1.62
CA SER A 204 20.21 23.91 -1.54
C SER A 204 20.08 22.94 -2.73
N THR A 205 21.17 22.71 -3.46
CA THR A 205 21.19 21.67 -4.49
C THR A 205 21.38 20.29 -3.88
N LYS A 206 20.77 19.26 -4.46
CA LYS A 206 20.84 17.86 -3.96
C LYS A 206 22.27 17.31 -3.80
N GLN A 207 23.26 17.95 -4.41
CA GLN A 207 24.66 17.52 -4.42
C GLN A 207 25.45 17.92 -3.17
N GLU A 208 24.94 18.81 -2.31
CA GLU A 208 25.69 19.33 -1.16
C GLU A 208 25.74 18.37 0.05
N LEU A 209 25.01 17.27 0.01
CA LEU A 209 25.11 16.22 1.03
C LEU A 209 26.28 15.27 0.68
N GLN A 210 27.43 15.48 1.33
CA GLN A 210 28.66 14.68 1.13
C GLN A 210 28.42 13.17 1.30
N GLU A 211 27.46 12.78 2.15
CA GLU A 211 26.87 11.45 2.18
C GLU A 211 25.36 11.55 2.24
N ASN A 212 24.63 10.75 1.46
CA ASN A 212 23.18 10.71 1.55
C ASN A 212 22.80 10.05 2.90
N PRO A 213 22.25 10.81 3.88
CA PRO A 213 21.98 10.27 5.22
C PRO A 213 21.03 9.08 5.16
N CYS A 214 20.11 9.03 4.19
CA CYS A 214 19.26 7.87 3.99
C CYS A 214 20.08 6.63 3.60
N GLN A 215 21.09 6.75 2.73
CA GLN A 215 21.95 5.61 2.38
C GLN A 215 22.76 5.11 3.57
N TRP A 216 23.25 6.03 4.41
CA TRP A 216 23.96 5.67 5.64
C TRP A 216 23.04 4.92 6.61
N ILE A 217 21.83 5.45 6.86
CA ILE A 217 20.84 4.84 7.77
C ILE A 217 20.48 3.43 7.26
N VAL A 218 20.24 3.29 5.96
CA VAL A 218 19.92 2.01 5.33
C VAL A 218 21.05 0.99 5.52
N LYS A 219 22.31 1.40 5.36
CA LYS A 219 23.47 0.51 5.54
C LYS A 219 23.65 0.05 7.00
N LYS A 220 23.22 0.86 7.97
CA LYS A 220 23.47 0.62 9.40
C LYS A 220 22.31 -0.03 10.15
N THR A 221 21.08 0.12 9.68
CA THR A 221 19.89 -0.31 10.43
C THR A 221 19.48 -1.77 10.24
N SER A 222 20.14 -2.56 9.37
CA SER A 222 19.72 -3.92 8.99
C SER A 222 18.25 -4.04 8.50
N LEU A 223 17.56 -2.92 8.33
CA LEU A 223 16.17 -2.85 7.87
C LEU A 223 16.12 -2.98 6.34
N ILE A 224 15.10 -3.67 5.84
CA ILE A 224 14.85 -3.72 4.40
C ILE A 224 14.15 -2.44 3.98
N THR A 225 14.84 -1.60 3.21
CA THR A 225 14.33 -0.27 2.84
C THR A 225 14.10 -0.14 1.34
N SER A 226 13.10 0.65 0.96
CA SER A 226 13.00 1.23 -0.38
C SER A 226 12.95 2.75 -0.26
N SER A 227 13.95 3.45 -0.80
CA SER A 227 13.97 4.92 -0.78
C SER A 227 12.98 5.49 -1.79
N GLY A 228 11.95 6.18 -1.31
CA GLY A 228 11.05 7.00 -2.13
C GLY A 228 11.64 8.38 -2.43
N ASN A 229 11.11 9.03 -3.48
CA ASN A 229 11.56 10.29 -4.07
C ASN A 229 11.99 11.36 -3.04
N THR A 230 13.26 11.77 -3.07
CA THR A 230 13.74 13.01 -2.45
C THR A 230 13.03 14.19 -3.13
N GLY A 231 12.03 14.77 -2.46
CA GLY A 231 11.20 15.84 -3.04
C GLY A 231 12.06 16.94 -3.64
N ASN A 232 11.84 17.24 -4.92
CA ASN A 232 12.20 18.55 -5.44
C ASN A 232 11.08 19.48 -4.96
N PRO A 233 11.35 20.57 -4.21
CA PRO A 233 10.35 21.61 -4.06
C PRO A 233 10.02 22.05 -5.48
N ARG A 234 8.85 21.66 -5.99
CA ARG A 234 8.34 22.30 -7.20
C ARG A 234 8.27 23.76 -6.84
N THR A 235 9.07 24.56 -7.54
CA THR A 235 8.90 26.00 -7.64
C THR A 235 7.44 26.25 -7.99
N GLY A 236 6.64 26.57 -6.98
CA GLY A 236 5.40 27.29 -7.19
C GLY A 236 5.83 28.68 -7.66
N ALA A 237 5.90 28.85 -8.97
CA ALA A 237 6.05 30.14 -9.60
C ALA A 237 4.95 30.24 -10.66
N ASN A 238 3.96 31.07 -10.29
CA ASN A 238 2.84 31.67 -11.05
C ASN A 238 1.78 30.73 -11.62
#